data_AF-A0AAD1RIA3-F1
#
_entry.id   AF-A0AAD1RIA3-F1
#
_cell.length_a   1.000
_cell.length_b   1.000
_cell.length_c   1.000
_cell.angle_alpha   90.00
_cell.angle_beta   90.00
_cell.angle_gamma   90.00
#
_symmetry.space_group_name_H-M   'P 1'
#
loop_
_entity.id
_entity.type
_entity.pdbx_description
1 polymer ?
#
loop_
_entity_poly.entity_id
_entity_poly.type
_entity_poly.pdbx_seq_one_letter_code
_entity_poly.pdbx_strand_id
1 'polypeptide(L)'
;MTPTSPHRYSPIPKELMGEEEVPREPRRVTIHRGSTGLGFNIVGGEDGEGIFISFILAGGPADLSGALRKGDQIISVNGVDLRNATHEQAALALKNAGQTVTIVAQYKPDEYSRFEAKIHDLREQLMNSSLGSGSASLHNTNGGKRGFYIRALFDYDKTRDCGFLSQALSFKFGDILHVIDATDEEWWQARRVLPEGEEIGFIPSKRRVERREWSRLKDRSSTTGSQSREETVLSYETVVHMEVHYARPIIILGPGKDRVNDDLLSEFPDKFGSCVPHTTRPKRDYEVDGRDYHFVSSREKMEKDIQGHKFIEAGQYNGHLYGTSVQSVREVAEQGKHCILDVSANAVKRLQAAQLQPIAIFIRPKSLENILEINKRLTEEQARKTYERATKLEQDFTECFSAVVEGESFEEVYHKIKGIIEDLSGPYIWVPSRERL
;
A
#
# COMPACT_ATOMS: atom_id res chain seq x y z
N MET A 1 37.83 -36.95 21.57
CA MET A 1 38.07 -35.73 20.77
C MET A 1 36.77 -34.97 20.68
N THR A 2 36.90 -33.65 20.76
CA THR A 2 35.93 -32.54 20.68
C THR A 2 35.00 -32.28 21.89
N PRO A 3 34.98 -31.04 22.43
CA PRO A 3 34.37 -30.72 23.72
C PRO A 3 32.97 -30.11 23.59
N THR A 4 32.23 -30.22 24.69
CA THR A 4 30.97 -29.59 25.08
C THR A 4 30.87 -28.09 24.73
N SER A 5 29.78 -27.70 24.08
CA SER A 5 29.33 -26.30 23.94
C SER A 5 28.22 -25.97 24.96
N PRO A 6 28.26 -24.78 25.61
CA PRO A 6 27.39 -24.46 26.73
C PRO A 6 26.07 -23.77 26.32
N HIS A 7 25.10 -23.83 27.24
CA HIS A 7 23.80 -23.18 27.21
C HIS A 7 23.84 -21.73 26.72
N ARG A 8 23.03 -21.38 25.72
CA ARG A 8 22.90 -20.01 25.25
C ARG A 8 21.62 -19.37 25.79
N TYR A 9 21.84 -18.47 26.74
CA TYR A 9 20.96 -17.44 27.28
C TYR A 9 19.86 -16.96 26.32
N SER A 10 18.62 -17.00 26.79
CA SER A 10 17.53 -16.14 26.31
C SER A 10 17.58 -14.82 27.10
N PRO A 11 17.65 -13.64 26.47
CA PRO A 11 17.31 -12.40 27.15
C PRO A 11 15.79 -12.29 27.19
N ILE A 12 15.22 -12.43 28.39
CA ILE A 12 13.85 -12.00 28.69
C ILE A 12 13.81 -10.47 28.54
N PRO A 13 12.81 -9.87 27.87
CA PRO A 13 12.62 -8.43 27.86
C PRO A 13 12.45 -7.92 29.30
N LYS A 14 13.37 -7.08 29.77
CA LYS A 14 13.18 -6.28 31.00
C LYS A 14 12.16 -5.17 30.71
N GLU A 15 10.91 -5.53 30.55
CA GLU A 15 9.77 -4.63 30.74
C GLU A 15 9.04 -5.08 32.00
N LEU A 16 9.64 -4.81 33.16
CA LEU A 16 9.02 -4.82 34.51
C LEU A 16 10.12 -4.70 35.58
N MET A 17 10.95 -3.64 35.51
CA MET A 17 11.70 -3.15 36.67
C MET A 17 11.46 -1.64 36.73
N GLY A 18 11.02 -1.15 37.89
CA GLY A 18 10.67 0.25 38.12
C GLY A 18 11.81 1.21 37.78
N GLU A 19 11.48 2.49 37.71
CA GLU A 19 12.43 3.60 37.59
C GLU A 19 13.52 3.49 38.68
N GLU A 20 14.58 2.71 38.40
CA GLU A 20 15.83 2.81 39.13
C GLU A 20 16.35 4.22 38.87
N GLU A 21 16.57 5.00 39.94
CA GLU A 21 17.12 6.35 39.90
C GLU A 21 18.34 6.39 38.98
N VAL A 22 18.14 6.85 37.74
CA VAL A 22 19.22 7.01 36.78
C VAL A 22 20.18 8.04 37.36
N PRO A 23 21.48 7.72 37.55
CA PRO A 23 22.44 8.65 38.12
C PRO A 23 22.48 9.94 37.31
N ARG A 24 22.15 11.06 37.97
CA ARG A 24 22.13 12.41 37.38
C ARG A 24 23.52 13.06 37.36
N GLU A 25 24.57 12.36 37.78
CA GLU A 25 25.94 12.86 37.77
C GLU A 25 26.54 12.81 36.35
N PRO A 26 27.41 13.77 35.98
CA PRO A 26 28.19 13.71 34.75
C PRO A 26 29.03 12.43 34.67
N ARG A 27 28.93 11.72 33.55
CA ARG A 27 29.69 10.49 33.29
C ARG A 27 30.55 10.62 32.04
N ARG A 28 31.75 10.05 32.12
CA ARG A 28 32.71 10.01 31.01
C ARG A 28 32.50 8.70 30.22
N VAL A 29 32.23 8.84 28.94
CA VAL A 29 31.95 7.74 28.00
C VAL A 29 32.94 7.80 26.85
N THR A 30 33.60 6.68 26.55
CA THR A 30 34.50 6.58 25.39
C THR A 30 33.84 5.75 24.31
N ILE A 31 33.70 6.31 23.11
CA ILE A 31 33.07 5.67 21.94
C ILE A 31 34.08 5.64 20.80
N HIS A 32 34.18 4.48 20.16
CA HIS A 32 34.93 4.33 18.93
C HIS A 32 34.02 4.61 17.73
N ARG A 33 34.45 5.47 16.81
CA ARG A 33 33.68 5.84 15.62
C ARG A 33 33.52 4.63 14.70
N GLY A 34 32.29 4.34 14.29
CA GLY A 34 31.97 3.33 13.28
C GLY A 34 31.97 3.91 11.86
N SER A 35 31.66 3.07 10.88
CA SER A 35 31.55 3.47 9.47
C SER A 35 30.51 4.57 9.21
N THR A 36 29.50 4.70 10.09
CA THR A 36 28.42 5.69 10.02
C THR A 36 28.57 6.84 11.02
N GLY A 37 29.71 6.93 11.72
CA GLY A 37 29.95 7.94 12.75
C GLY A 37 29.79 7.39 14.17
N LEU A 38 29.31 8.23 15.10
CA LEU A 38 29.19 7.88 16.52
C LEU A 38 27.83 7.24 16.88
N GLY A 39 26.86 7.28 15.97
CA GLY A 39 25.55 6.64 16.16
C GLY A 39 24.60 7.40 17.08
N PHE A 40 24.68 8.73 17.17
CA PHE A 40 23.69 9.56 17.87
C PHE A 40 23.52 10.93 17.20
N ASN A 41 22.37 11.57 17.41
CA ASN A 41 22.08 12.93 16.93
C ASN A 41 22.09 13.91 18.10
N ILE A 42 22.44 15.16 17.81
CA ILE A 42 22.43 16.27 18.78
C ILE A 42 21.40 17.33 18.40
N VAL A 43 20.89 18.03 19.41
CA VAL A 43 20.00 19.20 19.30
C VAL A 43 20.39 20.26 20.34
N GLY A 44 19.84 21.47 20.23
CA GLY A 44 20.18 22.60 21.12
C GLY A 44 21.34 23.44 20.61
N GLY A 45 21.83 24.36 21.44
CA GLY A 45 22.86 25.34 21.08
C GLY A 45 22.33 26.67 20.53
N GLU A 46 21.01 26.91 20.62
CA GLU A 46 20.36 28.21 20.37
C GLU A 46 20.02 28.88 21.71
N ASP A 47 20.10 30.22 21.79
CA ASP A 47 19.78 31.02 22.99
C ASP A 47 20.49 30.61 24.30
N GLY A 48 21.67 30.00 24.22
CA GLY A 48 22.43 29.53 25.40
C GLY A 48 21.92 28.22 25.99
N GLU A 49 21.03 27.52 25.29
CA GLU A 49 20.59 26.17 25.65
C GLU A 49 21.70 25.15 25.34
N GLY A 50 21.86 24.17 26.25
CA GLY A 50 22.89 23.14 26.12
C GLY A 50 22.71 22.23 24.90
N ILE A 51 23.74 21.43 24.60
CA ILE A 51 23.69 20.44 23.52
C ILE A 51 23.20 19.11 24.08
N PHE A 52 22.13 18.55 23.52
CA PHE A 52 21.52 17.31 24.01
C PHE A 52 21.50 16.22 22.96
N ILE A 53 21.59 14.96 23.41
CA ILE A 53 21.36 13.79 22.55
C ILE A 53 19.85 13.59 22.35
N SER A 54 19.39 13.74 21.11
CA SER A 54 17.98 13.55 20.74
C SER A 54 17.65 12.14 20.27
N PHE A 55 18.64 11.40 19.77
CA PHE A 55 18.47 10.07 19.20
C PHE A 55 19.75 9.25 19.28
N ILE A 56 19.62 7.94 19.49
CA ILE A 56 20.71 6.96 19.40
C ILE A 56 20.32 5.90 18.36
N LEU A 57 21.21 5.65 17.41
CA LEU A 57 21.02 4.66 16.35
C LEU A 57 21.23 3.24 16.92
N ALA A 58 20.16 2.43 16.89
CA ALA A 58 20.21 1.03 17.30
C ALA A 58 21.29 0.24 16.54
N GLY A 59 22.11 -0.52 17.26
CA GLY A 59 23.27 -1.25 16.73
C GLY A 59 24.47 -0.36 16.37
N GLY A 60 24.39 0.96 16.56
CA GLY A 60 25.49 1.91 16.36
C GLY A 60 26.44 1.99 17.56
N PRO A 61 27.61 2.65 17.42
CA PRO A 61 28.62 2.68 18.48
C PRO A 61 28.14 3.25 19.83
N ALA A 62 27.27 4.26 19.82
CA ALA A 62 26.68 4.80 21.04
C ALA A 62 25.68 3.86 21.72
N ASP A 63 24.87 3.13 20.95
CA ASP A 63 23.95 2.11 21.45
C ASP A 63 24.72 0.94 22.07
N LEU A 64 25.73 0.44 21.34
CA LEU A 64 26.60 -0.65 21.79
C LEU A 64 27.41 -0.28 23.05
N SER A 65 27.67 1.00 23.30
CA SER A 65 28.32 1.45 24.53
C SER A 65 27.42 1.29 25.77
N GLY A 66 26.09 1.29 25.60
CA GLY A 66 25.09 1.27 26.67
C GLY A 66 25.12 2.46 27.64
N ALA A 67 26.03 3.42 27.42
CA ALA A 67 26.35 4.47 28.39
C ALA A 67 25.78 5.84 28.03
N LEU A 68 25.38 6.05 26.77
CA LEU A 68 24.65 7.23 26.33
C LEU A 68 23.16 6.93 26.21
N ARG A 69 22.33 7.96 26.42
CA ARG A 69 20.87 7.88 26.24
C ARG A 69 20.31 9.20 25.69
N LYS A 70 19.11 9.11 25.11
CA LYS A 70 18.31 10.29 24.78
C LYS A 70 18.10 11.14 26.04
N GLY A 71 18.28 12.47 25.93
CA GLY A 71 18.18 13.41 27.05
C GLY A 71 19.48 13.61 27.84
N ASP A 72 20.60 13.02 27.41
CA ASP A 72 21.92 13.40 27.90
C ASP A 72 22.34 14.75 27.34
N GLN A 73 22.73 15.69 28.21
CA GLN A 73 23.46 16.90 27.85
C GLN A 73 24.93 16.55 27.63
N ILE A 74 25.49 16.94 26.49
CA ILE A 74 26.91 16.82 26.19
C ILE A 74 27.65 17.99 26.83
N ILE A 75 28.42 17.70 27.88
CA ILE A 75 29.22 18.69 28.61
C ILE A 75 30.54 18.94 27.90
N SER A 76 31.21 17.89 27.42
CA SER A 76 32.46 18.05 26.66
C SER A 76 32.74 16.87 25.73
N VAL A 77 33.54 17.15 24.69
CA VAL A 77 34.02 16.15 23.71
C VAL A 77 35.53 16.30 23.58
N ASN A 78 36.28 15.25 23.91
CA ASN A 78 37.75 15.24 23.92
C ASN A 78 38.38 16.43 24.68
N GLY A 79 37.74 16.88 25.75
CA GLY A 79 38.17 18.03 26.55
C GLY A 79 37.73 19.40 26.03
N VAL A 80 37.09 19.47 24.86
CA VAL A 80 36.42 20.70 24.38
C VAL A 80 35.10 20.85 25.13
N ASP A 81 34.96 21.95 25.88
CA ASP A 81 33.73 22.28 26.63
C ASP A 81 32.60 22.68 25.67
N LEU A 82 31.43 22.07 25.84
CA LEU A 82 30.24 22.27 25.00
C LEU A 82 29.02 22.77 25.78
N ARG A 83 29.16 23.10 27.08
CA ARG A 83 28.03 23.53 27.92
C ARG A 83 27.23 24.70 27.34
N ASN A 84 27.94 25.65 26.72
CA ASN A 84 27.38 26.85 26.09
C ASN A 84 27.77 26.96 24.61
N ALA A 85 28.13 25.84 23.98
CA ALA A 85 28.52 25.83 22.57
C ALA A 85 27.30 25.98 21.67
N THR A 86 27.49 26.62 20.52
CA THR A 86 26.47 26.59 19.46
C THR A 86 26.34 25.20 18.88
N HIS A 87 25.20 24.94 18.22
CA HIS A 87 24.99 23.67 17.51
C HIS A 87 26.14 23.35 16.55
N GLU A 88 26.58 24.34 15.79
CA GLU A 88 27.66 24.21 14.80
C GLU A 88 29.00 23.88 15.47
N GLN A 89 29.34 24.55 16.58
CA GLN A 89 30.55 24.28 17.33
C GLN A 89 30.58 22.85 17.89
N ALA A 90 29.44 22.38 18.42
CA ALA A 90 29.31 21.02 18.94
C ALA A 90 29.40 19.97 17.82
N ALA A 91 28.75 20.20 16.68
CA ALA A 91 28.85 19.35 15.52
C ALA A 91 30.30 19.28 14.98
N LEU A 92 31.00 20.40 14.96
CA LEU A 92 32.40 20.47 14.53
C LEU A 92 33.32 19.73 15.51
N ALA A 93 33.14 19.91 16.82
CA ALA A 93 33.90 19.19 17.84
C ALA A 93 33.70 17.67 17.72
N LEU A 94 32.45 17.22 17.53
CA LEU A 94 32.14 15.79 17.32
C LEU A 94 32.68 15.25 16.00
N LYS A 95 32.71 16.03 14.92
CA LYS A 95 33.30 15.60 13.64
C LYS A 95 34.82 15.49 13.72
N ASN A 96 35.47 16.44 14.40
CA ASN A 96 36.93 16.53 14.47
C ASN A 96 37.56 15.70 15.60
N ALA A 97 36.75 15.07 16.46
CA ALA A 97 37.22 14.26 17.58
C ALA A 97 37.98 12.97 17.19
N GLY A 98 38.11 12.66 15.89
CA GLY A 98 38.86 11.50 15.40
C GLY A 98 38.14 10.17 15.63
N GLN A 99 38.92 9.09 15.72
CA GLN A 99 38.43 7.71 15.82
C GLN A 99 37.96 7.32 17.23
N THR A 100 38.60 7.84 18.28
CA THR A 100 38.22 7.58 19.67
C THR A 100 37.71 8.87 20.28
N VAL A 101 36.44 8.90 20.67
CA VAL A 101 35.76 10.10 21.15
C VAL A 101 35.37 9.90 22.61
N THR A 102 35.90 10.75 23.47
CA THR A 102 35.58 10.79 24.91
C THR A 102 34.57 11.89 25.15
N ILE A 103 33.37 11.51 25.57
CA ILE A 103 32.22 12.38 25.82
C ILE A 103 31.99 12.44 27.32
N VAL A 104 31.86 13.64 27.89
CA VAL A 104 31.27 13.81 29.22
C VAL A 104 29.81 14.17 29.03
N ALA A 105 28.91 13.30 29.48
CA ALA A 105 27.47 13.44 29.31
C ALA A 105 26.76 13.43 30.67
N GLN A 106 25.68 14.19 30.81
CA GLN A 106 24.87 14.21 32.03
C GLN A 106 23.40 14.02 31.66
N TYR A 107 22.73 13.06 32.30
CA TYR A 107 21.32 12.82 32.02
C TYR A 107 20.47 13.92 32.65
N LYS A 108 19.78 14.69 31.80
CA LYS A 108 18.98 15.85 32.20
C LYS A 108 17.61 15.82 31.51
N PRO A 109 16.74 14.87 31.90
CA PRO A 109 15.44 14.70 31.27
C PRO A 109 14.56 15.94 31.41
N ASP A 110 14.57 16.60 32.58
CA ASP A 110 13.73 17.78 32.83
C ASP A 110 14.10 18.97 31.94
N GLU A 111 15.40 19.20 31.69
CA GLU A 111 15.87 20.25 30.78
C GLU A 111 15.59 19.88 29.32
N TYR A 112 15.82 18.62 28.96
CA TYR A 112 15.56 18.12 27.61
C TYR A 112 14.05 18.12 27.27
N SER A 113 13.17 17.80 28.20
CA SER A 113 11.71 17.86 28.00
C SER A 113 11.21 19.29 27.83
N ARG A 114 11.82 20.28 28.52
CA ARG A 114 11.53 21.70 28.26
C ARG A 114 11.96 22.12 26.85
N PHE A 115 13.07 21.59 26.36
CA PHE A 115 13.52 21.80 24.98
C PHE A 115 12.56 21.17 23.96
N GLU A 116 12.13 19.92 24.17
CA GLU A 116 11.12 19.27 23.32
C GLU A 116 9.78 20.02 23.34
N ALA A 117 9.35 20.52 24.50
CA ALA A 117 8.15 21.35 24.63
C ALA A 117 8.28 22.69 23.90
N LYS A 118 9.44 23.36 23.98
CA LYS A 118 9.67 24.64 23.28
C LYS A 118 9.69 24.47 21.76
N ILE A 119 10.28 23.40 21.24
CA ILE A 119 10.19 23.05 19.81
C ILE A 119 8.74 22.72 19.43
N HIS A 120 8.01 21.98 20.28
CA HIS A 120 6.61 21.69 20.06
C HIS A 120 5.76 22.97 20.01
N ASP A 121 5.91 23.87 20.98
CA ASP A 121 5.18 25.14 21.09
C ASP A 121 5.54 26.10 19.94
N LEU A 122 6.82 26.18 19.52
CA LEU A 122 7.22 27.01 18.37
C LEU A 122 6.59 26.48 17.06
N ARG A 123 6.54 25.15 16.92
CA ARG A 123 5.91 24.47 15.78
C ARG A 123 4.40 24.64 15.82
N GLU A 124 3.79 24.61 17.00
CA GLU A 124 2.37 24.85 17.21
C GLU A 124 1.99 26.31 16.97
N GLN A 125 2.82 27.28 17.36
CA GLN A 125 2.60 28.70 17.11
C GLN A 125 2.74 29.05 15.63
N LEU A 126 3.70 28.45 14.92
CA LEU A 126 3.83 28.58 13.47
C LEU A 126 2.67 27.90 12.70
N MET A 127 2.05 26.87 13.29
CA MET A 127 0.87 26.20 12.73
C MET A 127 -0.46 26.90 13.11
N ASN A 128 -0.53 27.58 14.27
CA ASN A 128 -1.75 28.21 14.80
C ASN A 128 -1.93 29.68 14.37
N SER A 129 -0.90 30.36 13.84
CA SER A 129 -1.07 31.67 13.16
C SER A 129 -1.75 31.57 11.79
N SER A 130 -2.18 30.37 11.38
CA SER A 130 -2.98 30.15 10.17
C SER A 130 -4.19 29.26 10.47
N LEU A 131 -4.98 29.63 11.51
CA LEU A 131 -6.42 29.32 11.73
C LEU A 131 -6.78 27.82 11.64
N GLY A 132 -7.10 27.10 12.72
CA GLY A 132 -8.26 27.35 13.59
C GLY A 132 -9.40 26.33 13.33
N SER A 133 -9.51 25.33 14.21
CA SER A 133 -10.65 24.42 14.50
C SER A 133 -10.90 23.16 13.64
N GLY A 134 -10.28 22.05 14.10
CA GLY A 134 -10.99 20.90 14.68
C GLY A 134 -11.51 19.77 13.77
N SER A 135 -10.75 18.67 13.65
CA SER A 135 -11.12 17.34 14.21
C SER A 135 -10.15 16.23 13.73
N ALA A 136 -9.43 15.68 14.70
CA ALA A 136 -8.71 14.40 14.78
C ALA A 136 -8.30 13.66 13.48
N SER A 137 -7.00 13.72 13.16
CA SER A 137 -6.32 12.75 12.29
C SER A 137 -5.09 12.16 12.96
N LEU A 138 -4.94 10.85 12.77
CA LEU A 138 -3.90 9.97 13.31
C LEU A 138 -2.50 10.57 13.13
N HIS A 139 -1.70 10.62 14.21
CA HIS A 139 -0.26 10.86 14.11
C HIS A 139 0.49 9.70 14.76
N ASN A 140 1.22 8.97 13.92
CA ASN A 140 2.30 8.07 14.28
C ASN A 140 3.61 8.80 13.94
N THR A 141 4.55 8.92 14.87
CA THR A 141 5.81 9.68 14.67
C THR A 141 7.04 8.84 15.04
N ASN A 142 7.88 8.55 14.03
CA ASN A 142 9.30 8.27 14.17
C ASN A 142 10.06 8.72 12.90
N GLY A 143 11.34 9.03 13.05
CA GLY A 143 12.19 9.79 12.13
C GLY A 143 12.28 9.29 10.68
N GLY A 144 12.28 10.28 9.77
CA GLY A 144 12.22 10.13 8.33
C GLY A 144 10.85 9.65 7.92
N LYS A 145 9.95 10.52 7.43
CA LYS A 145 8.72 10.03 6.80
C LYS A 145 9.17 9.18 5.60
N ARG A 146 9.30 7.86 5.77
CA ARG A 146 9.23 6.94 4.65
C ARG A 146 7.89 7.26 4.03
N GLY A 147 7.94 7.81 2.83
CA GLY A 147 6.74 8.04 2.07
C GLY A 147 5.94 6.75 2.01
N PHE A 148 4.62 6.88 1.96
CA PHE A 148 3.75 5.73 1.79
C PHE A 148 3.42 5.59 0.31
N TYR A 149 3.06 4.38 -0.09
CA TYR A 149 2.66 4.11 -1.46
C TYR A 149 1.14 4.12 -1.55
N ILE A 150 0.63 4.73 -2.60
CA ILE A 150 -0.79 4.74 -2.92
C ILE A 150 -1.00 4.26 -4.35
N ARG A 151 -2.14 3.64 -4.58
CA ARG A 151 -2.70 3.39 -5.90
C ARG A 151 -3.74 4.46 -6.22
N ALA A 152 -3.64 5.05 -7.40
CA ALA A 152 -4.66 5.97 -7.90
C ALA A 152 -5.92 5.22 -8.31
N LEU A 153 -7.09 5.63 -7.80
CA LEU A 153 -8.40 5.08 -8.19
C LEU A 153 -9.16 6.00 -9.16
N PHE A 154 -8.46 6.94 -9.81
CA PHE A 154 -8.99 7.86 -10.80
C PHE A 154 -7.88 8.39 -11.71
N ASP A 155 -8.27 8.97 -12.84
CA ASP A 155 -7.37 9.66 -13.77
C ASP A 155 -7.18 11.13 -13.35
N TYR A 156 -5.92 11.57 -13.29
CA TYR A 156 -5.58 12.97 -13.08
C TYR A 156 -4.79 13.54 -14.26
N ASP A 157 -5.35 14.60 -14.86
CA ASP A 157 -4.70 15.39 -15.89
C ASP A 157 -4.41 16.79 -15.34
N LYS A 158 -3.11 17.10 -15.19
CA LYS A 158 -2.63 18.38 -14.68
C LYS A 158 -3.13 19.60 -15.46
N THR A 159 -3.48 19.45 -16.74
CA THR A 159 -3.98 20.56 -17.57
C THR A 159 -5.34 21.07 -17.10
N ARG A 160 -6.11 20.24 -16.38
CA ARG A 160 -7.45 20.57 -15.88
C ARG A 160 -7.44 21.52 -14.68
N ASP A 161 -6.30 21.70 -14.00
CA ASP A 161 -6.14 22.63 -12.88
C ASP A 161 -5.42 23.93 -13.31
N CYS A 162 -5.56 24.31 -14.59
CA CYS A 162 -5.17 25.63 -15.12
C CYS A 162 -3.72 26.05 -14.80
N GLY A 163 -2.79 25.11 -14.71
CA GLY A 163 -1.35 25.39 -14.57
C GLY A 163 -0.90 25.93 -13.21
N PHE A 164 -1.69 25.73 -12.13
CA PHE A 164 -1.34 26.20 -10.78
C PHE A 164 0.05 25.71 -10.31
N LEU A 165 0.50 24.54 -10.79
CA LEU A 165 1.85 24.03 -10.57
C LEU A 165 2.42 23.54 -11.90
N SER A 166 3.47 24.20 -12.41
CA SER A 166 4.24 23.72 -13.57
C SER A 166 4.84 22.33 -13.34
N GLN A 167 4.97 21.94 -12.06
CA GLN A 167 5.50 20.67 -11.57
C GLN A 167 4.39 19.66 -11.20
N ALA A 168 3.12 19.89 -11.58
CA ALA A 168 2.07 18.90 -11.36
C ALA A 168 2.33 17.61 -12.15
N LEU A 169 2.01 16.47 -11.53
CA LEU A 169 2.24 15.13 -12.05
C LEU A 169 0.91 14.51 -12.46
N SER A 170 0.73 14.26 -13.77
CA SER A 170 -0.42 13.51 -14.27
C SER A 170 -0.25 12.02 -14.00
N PHE A 171 -1.34 11.32 -13.75
CA PHE A 171 -1.35 9.88 -13.53
C PHE A 171 -2.67 9.26 -13.98
N LYS A 172 -2.67 7.94 -14.14
CA LYS A 172 -3.81 7.14 -14.57
C LYS A 172 -4.32 6.25 -13.45
N PHE A 173 -5.56 5.80 -13.57
CA PHE A 173 -6.11 4.75 -12.72
C PHE A 173 -5.14 3.55 -12.65
N GLY A 174 -4.87 3.06 -11.45
CA GLY A 174 -3.98 1.94 -11.19
C GLY A 174 -2.51 2.32 -11.00
N ASP A 175 -2.10 3.53 -11.37
CA ASP A 175 -0.71 3.99 -11.17
C ASP A 175 -0.34 3.94 -9.68
N ILE A 176 0.90 3.52 -9.41
CA ILE A 176 1.47 3.50 -8.07
C ILE A 176 2.29 4.77 -7.86
N LEU A 177 1.97 5.49 -6.78
CA LEU A 177 2.58 6.76 -6.41
C LEU A 177 3.23 6.62 -5.03
N HIS A 178 4.50 6.96 -4.93
CA HIS A 178 5.20 7.10 -3.66
C HIS A 178 5.01 8.53 -3.15
N VAL A 179 4.17 8.71 -2.13
CA VAL A 179 3.90 10.02 -1.52
C VAL A 179 5.05 10.39 -0.60
N ILE A 180 5.87 11.34 -1.03
CA ILE A 180 7.05 11.82 -0.31
C ILE A 180 6.62 12.77 0.80
N ASP A 181 5.69 13.68 0.47
CA ASP A 181 5.17 14.66 1.40
C ASP A 181 3.65 14.84 1.23
N ALA A 182 2.94 14.76 2.34
CA ALA A 182 1.50 14.90 2.45
C ALA A 182 1.10 15.99 3.46
N THR A 183 2.01 16.91 3.82
CA THR A 183 1.72 17.97 4.81
C THR A 183 0.75 19.02 4.31
N ASP A 184 0.74 19.30 3.00
CA ASP A 184 -0.19 20.26 2.41
C ASP A 184 -1.56 19.61 2.19
N GLU A 185 -2.63 20.31 2.59
CA GLU A 185 -3.99 19.80 2.57
C GLU A 185 -4.60 19.69 1.17
N GLU A 186 -4.01 20.33 0.16
CA GLU A 186 -4.49 20.41 -1.22
C GLU A 186 -3.59 19.66 -2.21
N TRP A 187 -2.28 19.65 -1.98
CA TRP A 187 -1.30 19.13 -2.92
C TRP A 187 -0.23 18.28 -2.23
N TRP A 188 -0.13 17.02 -2.59
CA TRP A 188 0.93 16.13 -2.09
C TRP A 188 2.09 16.09 -3.06
N GLN A 189 3.32 16.04 -2.53
CA GLN A 189 4.50 15.75 -3.34
C GLN A 189 4.64 14.24 -3.48
N ALA A 190 4.67 13.75 -4.70
CA ALA A 190 4.76 12.32 -4.98
C ALA A 190 5.69 12.02 -6.14
N ARG A 191 6.17 10.78 -6.17
CA ARG A 191 6.91 10.19 -7.29
C ARG A 191 6.05 9.09 -7.92
N ARG A 192 5.90 9.09 -9.24
CA ARG A 192 5.31 7.96 -9.95
C ARG A 192 6.32 6.82 -10.04
N VAL A 193 5.91 5.61 -9.66
CA VAL A 193 6.74 4.41 -9.73
C VAL A 193 6.65 3.85 -11.14
N LEU A 194 7.70 4.04 -11.95
CA LEU A 194 7.83 3.46 -13.28
C LEU A 194 9.00 2.46 -13.32
N PRO A 195 8.98 1.48 -14.25
CA PRO A 195 10.12 0.59 -14.47
C PRO A 195 11.39 1.33 -14.90
N GLU A 196 11.25 2.40 -15.69
CA GLU A 196 12.36 3.18 -16.24
C GLU A 196 12.12 4.69 -16.04
N GLY A 197 12.63 5.25 -14.94
CA GLY A 197 12.63 6.68 -14.66
C GLY A 197 11.76 7.09 -13.46
N GLU A 198 12.11 8.23 -12.86
CA GLU A 198 11.36 8.79 -11.72
C GLU A 198 10.82 10.16 -12.10
N GLU A 199 9.50 10.25 -12.23
CA GLU A 199 8.82 11.55 -12.34
C GLU A 199 8.33 11.97 -10.96
N ILE A 200 8.89 13.06 -10.46
CA ILE A 200 8.50 13.68 -9.18
C ILE A 200 7.70 14.94 -9.49
N GLY A 201 6.61 15.13 -8.78
CA GLY A 201 5.79 16.33 -8.90
C GLY A 201 4.72 16.40 -7.83
N PHE A 202 3.75 17.29 -8.05
CA PHE A 202 2.62 17.45 -7.16
C PHE A 202 1.38 16.74 -7.69
N ILE A 203 0.70 16.03 -6.81
CA ILE A 203 -0.59 15.39 -7.05
C ILE A 203 -1.65 16.00 -6.13
N PRO A 204 -2.94 15.99 -6.50
CA PRO A 204 -4.00 16.43 -5.59
C PRO A 204 -4.02 15.58 -4.32
N SER A 205 -4.16 16.21 -3.15
CA SER A 205 -4.35 15.49 -1.90
C SER A 205 -5.65 14.68 -1.93
N LYS A 206 -5.72 13.63 -1.11
CA LYS A 206 -6.97 12.87 -0.91
C LYS A 206 -8.14 13.79 -0.54
N ARG A 207 -7.93 14.71 0.40
CA ARG A 207 -8.95 15.66 0.88
C ARG A 207 -9.46 16.56 -0.24
N ARG A 208 -8.56 17.05 -1.12
CA ARG A 208 -8.93 17.88 -2.27
C ARG A 208 -9.79 17.12 -3.28
N VAL A 209 -9.40 15.89 -3.60
CA VAL A 209 -10.15 15.01 -4.51
C VAL A 209 -11.53 14.74 -3.94
N GLU A 210 -11.58 14.32 -2.67
CA GLU A 210 -12.84 13.98 -2.02
C GLU A 210 -13.79 15.17 -1.95
N ARG A 211 -13.31 16.35 -1.52
CA ARG A 211 -14.12 17.57 -1.47
C ARG A 211 -14.72 17.92 -2.84
N ARG A 212 -13.94 17.79 -3.92
CA ARG A 212 -14.37 18.06 -5.30
C ARG A 212 -15.49 17.10 -5.73
N GLU A 213 -15.34 15.81 -5.48
CA GLU A 213 -16.34 14.81 -5.85
C GLU A 213 -17.61 14.90 -4.98
N TRP A 214 -17.49 15.15 -3.68
CA TRP A 214 -18.64 15.42 -2.80
C TRP A 214 -19.46 16.62 -3.28
N SER A 215 -18.80 17.65 -3.81
CA SER A 215 -19.48 18.82 -4.37
C SER A 215 -20.28 18.46 -5.62
N ARG A 216 -19.71 17.63 -6.51
CA ARG A 216 -20.40 17.10 -7.70
C ARG A 216 -21.58 16.18 -7.36
N LEU A 217 -21.43 15.35 -6.33
CA LEU A 217 -22.48 14.45 -5.86
C LEU A 217 -23.66 15.24 -5.28
N LYS A 218 -23.38 16.30 -4.51
CA LYS A 218 -24.41 17.19 -3.96
C LYS A 218 -25.20 17.93 -5.04
N ASP A 219 -24.53 18.35 -6.12
CA ASP A 219 -25.22 18.94 -7.28
C ASP A 219 -26.14 17.92 -7.96
N ARG A 220 -25.72 16.64 -8.08
CA ARG A 220 -26.53 15.55 -8.67
C ARG A 220 -27.67 15.05 -7.78
N SER A 221 -27.49 15.04 -6.46
CA SER A 221 -28.50 14.57 -5.51
C SER A 221 -29.69 15.53 -5.38
N SER A 222 -29.53 16.80 -5.80
CA SER A 222 -30.64 17.74 -5.93
C SER A 222 -31.70 17.30 -6.95
N THR A 223 -31.39 16.30 -7.80
CA THR A 223 -32.23 15.87 -8.92
C THR A 223 -32.79 14.45 -8.77
N THR A 224 -32.28 13.61 -7.86
CA THR A 224 -32.75 12.22 -7.69
C THR A 224 -32.65 11.75 -6.23
N GLY A 225 -33.80 11.52 -5.60
CA GLY A 225 -33.89 11.11 -4.20
C GLY A 225 -33.74 9.60 -4.00
N SER A 226 -32.51 9.08 -3.95
CA SER A 226 -32.24 7.70 -3.52
C SER A 226 -31.33 7.66 -2.30
N GLN A 227 -31.79 6.99 -1.23
CA GLN A 227 -31.09 6.86 0.05
C GLN A 227 -30.02 5.74 0.05
N SER A 228 -28.90 6.08 0.70
CA SER A 228 -28.02 5.25 1.55
C SER A 228 -27.29 4.04 0.94
N ARG A 229 -26.16 4.33 0.27
CA ARG A 229 -24.87 3.69 0.58
C ARG A 229 -23.95 4.80 1.07
N GLU A 230 -23.02 4.50 1.98
CA GLU A 230 -21.88 5.40 2.20
C GLU A 230 -21.17 5.53 0.85
N GLU A 231 -21.46 6.61 0.11
CA GLU A 231 -20.84 6.88 -1.18
C GLU A 231 -19.34 7.07 -0.94
N THR A 232 -18.60 5.99 -1.09
CA THR A 232 -17.15 6.00 -0.93
C THR A 232 -16.61 6.70 -2.17
N VAL A 233 -16.10 7.91 -1.96
CA VAL A 233 -15.49 8.68 -3.04
C VAL A 233 -14.19 8.01 -3.45
N LEU A 234 -14.04 7.75 -4.75
CA LEU A 234 -12.80 7.23 -5.31
C LEU A 234 -11.70 8.30 -5.21
N SER A 235 -10.63 7.98 -4.48
CA SER A 235 -9.46 8.83 -4.35
C SER A 235 -8.19 7.98 -4.49
N TYR A 236 -7.64 7.53 -3.37
CA TYR A 236 -6.41 6.76 -3.32
C TYR A 236 -6.57 5.58 -2.37
N GLU A 237 -5.88 4.48 -2.68
CA GLU A 237 -5.77 3.31 -1.82
C GLU A 237 -4.33 3.15 -1.35
N THR A 238 -4.08 3.07 -0.03
CA THR A 238 -2.73 2.75 0.48
C THR A 238 -2.34 1.35 0.03
N VAL A 239 -1.12 1.19 -0.46
CA VAL A 239 -0.58 -0.10 -0.88
C VAL A 239 0.77 -0.38 -0.24
N VAL A 240 1.08 -1.66 -0.10
CA VAL A 240 2.38 -2.15 0.32
C VAL A 240 2.93 -3.14 -0.70
N HIS A 241 4.24 -3.23 -0.74
CA HIS A 241 4.96 -4.13 -1.62
C HIS A 241 5.05 -5.52 -0.99
N MET A 242 4.76 -6.57 -1.75
CA MET A 242 4.79 -7.96 -1.28
C MET A 242 5.43 -8.85 -2.35
N GLU A 243 6.24 -9.81 -1.93
CA GLU A 243 6.78 -10.86 -2.81
C GLU A 243 5.83 -12.06 -2.86
N VAL A 244 5.62 -12.62 -4.04
CA VAL A 244 4.80 -13.81 -4.29
C VAL A 244 5.57 -14.84 -5.12
N HIS A 245 5.27 -16.12 -4.88
CA HIS A 245 5.91 -17.25 -5.56
C HIS A 245 4.90 -18.10 -6.35
N TYR A 246 3.88 -17.46 -6.91
CA TYR A 246 2.83 -18.08 -7.71
C TYR A 246 2.37 -17.11 -8.79
N ALA A 247 1.76 -17.62 -9.87
CA ALA A 247 1.18 -16.77 -10.90
C ALA A 247 -0.22 -16.30 -10.48
N ARG A 248 -0.44 -14.99 -10.43
CA ARG A 248 -1.67 -14.38 -9.91
C ARG A 248 -2.90 -14.75 -10.77
N PRO A 249 -4.06 -15.09 -10.20
CA PRO A 249 -5.27 -15.32 -10.98
C PRO A 249 -5.71 -14.06 -11.72
N ILE A 250 -6.36 -14.22 -12.87
CA ILE A 250 -6.83 -13.11 -13.71
C ILE A 250 -8.35 -13.14 -13.79
N ILE A 251 -8.96 -11.98 -13.58
CA ILE A 251 -10.40 -11.76 -13.77
C ILE A 251 -10.56 -10.63 -14.78
N ILE A 252 -11.23 -10.90 -15.90
CA ILE A 252 -11.55 -9.91 -16.92
C ILE A 252 -13.04 -9.60 -16.83
N LEU A 253 -13.37 -8.32 -16.71
CA LEU A 253 -14.72 -7.82 -16.51
C LEU A 253 -15.08 -6.85 -17.64
N GLY A 254 -16.36 -6.78 -18.00
CA GLY A 254 -16.86 -5.87 -19.04
C GLY A 254 -17.06 -6.54 -20.40
N PRO A 255 -17.34 -5.75 -21.45
CA PRO A 255 -17.66 -6.25 -22.78
C PRO A 255 -16.49 -7.01 -23.41
N GLY A 256 -16.78 -8.13 -24.09
CA GLY A 256 -15.76 -8.90 -24.80
C GLY A 256 -14.87 -9.80 -23.92
N LYS A 257 -15.11 -9.85 -22.60
CA LYS A 257 -14.31 -10.67 -21.65
C LYS A 257 -14.18 -12.14 -22.06
N ASP A 258 -15.25 -12.73 -22.61
CA ASP A 258 -15.28 -14.16 -22.94
C ASP A 258 -14.28 -14.47 -24.05
N ARG A 259 -14.28 -13.63 -25.10
CA ARG A 259 -13.32 -13.75 -26.20
C ARG A 259 -11.88 -13.53 -25.73
N VAL A 260 -11.65 -12.56 -24.84
CA VAL A 260 -10.30 -12.35 -24.27
C VAL A 260 -9.85 -13.58 -23.49
N ASN A 261 -10.71 -14.16 -22.66
CA ASN A 261 -10.39 -15.36 -21.89
C ASN A 261 -10.03 -16.54 -22.82
N ASP A 262 -10.85 -16.77 -23.85
CA ASP A 262 -10.63 -17.84 -24.84
C ASP A 262 -9.33 -17.63 -25.64
N ASP A 263 -9.08 -16.39 -26.09
CA ASP A 263 -7.88 -16.04 -26.86
C ASP A 263 -6.62 -16.19 -25.98
N LEU A 264 -6.63 -15.75 -24.71
CA LEU A 264 -5.50 -15.95 -23.79
C LEU A 264 -5.19 -17.44 -23.55
N LEU A 265 -6.22 -18.25 -23.27
CA LEU A 265 -6.06 -19.68 -23.00
C LEU A 265 -5.56 -20.45 -24.22
N SER A 266 -6.01 -20.08 -25.42
CA SER A 266 -5.65 -20.76 -26.66
C SER A 266 -4.30 -20.30 -27.23
N GLU A 267 -3.98 -19.00 -27.16
CA GLU A 267 -2.74 -18.45 -27.69
C GLU A 267 -1.53 -18.74 -26.79
N PHE A 268 -1.71 -18.79 -25.46
CA PHE A 268 -0.61 -19.01 -24.51
C PHE A 268 -0.93 -20.07 -23.44
N PRO A 269 -1.12 -21.34 -23.84
CA PRO A 269 -1.48 -22.43 -22.93
C PRO A 269 -0.41 -22.74 -21.87
N ASP A 270 0.84 -22.29 -22.08
CA ASP A 270 1.93 -22.42 -21.11
C ASP A 270 1.90 -21.34 -20.03
N LYS A 271 1.28 -20.19 -20.30
CA LYS A 271 1.16 -19.06 -19.35
C LYS A 271 -0.19 -19.02 -18.62
N PHE A 272 -1.26 -19.45 -19.28
CA PHE A 272 -2.62 -19.39 -18.74
C PHE A 272 -3.22 -20.78 -18.55
N GLY A 273 -4.12 -20.90 -17.59
CA GLY A 273 -4.86 -22.13 -17.35
C GLY A 273 -6.25 -21.86 -16.78
N SER A 274 -7.15 -22.83 -16.95
CA SER A 274 -8.45 -22.85 -16.28
C SER A 274 -8.41 -23.81 -15.11
N CYS A 275 -9.03 -23.45 -14.00
CA CYS A 275 -9.22 -24.36 -12.88
C CYS A 275 -10.48 -25.22 -13.06
N VAL A 276 -10.50 -26.40 -12.43
CA VAL A 276 -11.66 -27.30 -12.46
C VAL A 276 -12.69 -26.88 -11.40
N PRO A 277 -13.91 -26.49 -11.79
CA PRO A 277 -14.96 -26.09 -10.84
C PRO A 277 -15.59 -27.31 -10.16
N HIS A 278 -16.38 -27.07 -9.11
CA HIS A 278 -17.12 -28.10 -8.38
C HIS A 278 -18.60 -28.06 -8.75
N THR A 279 -19.27 -29.22 -8.70
CA THR A 279 -20.73 -29.28 -8.79
C THR A 279 -21.33 -30.41 -7.95
N THR A 280 -22.53 -30.21 -7.42
CA THR A 280 -23.33 -31.29 -6.81
C THR A 280 -24.18 -32.04 -7.82
N ARG A 281 -24.12 -31.67 -9.10
CA ARG A 281 -24.82 -32.41 -10.16
C ARG A 281 -24.16 -33.77 -10.32
N PRO A 282 -24.92 -34.86 -10.51
CA PRO A 282 -24.34 -36.15 -10.89
C PRO A 282 -23.53 -36.04 -12.20
N LYS A 283 -22.38 -36.71 -12.21
CA LYS A 283 -21.51 -36.84 -13.38
C LYS A 283 -22.26 -37.55 -14.52
N ARG A 284 -22.13 -37.04 -15.76
CA ARG A 284 -22.61 -37.74 -16.97
C ARG A 284 -21.57 -38.74 -17.47
N ASP A 285 -22.00 -39.69 -18.28
CA ASP A 285 -21.15 -40.80 -18.74
C ASP A 285 -19.89 -40.33 -19.50
N TYR A 286 -19.99 -39.22 -20.23
CA TYR A 286 -18.89 -38.65 -21.02
C TYR A 286 -17.99 -37.68 -20.22
N GLU A 287 -18.34 -37.38 -18.96
CA GLU A 287 -17.60 -36.45 -18.10
C GLU A 287 -16.60 -37.19 -17.20
N VAL A 288 -15.48 -36.53 -16.92
CA VAL A 288 -14.37 -37.02 -16.13
C VAL A 288 -14.24 -36.16 -14.87
N ASP A 289 -14.28 -36.82 -13.70
CA ASP A 289 -14.07 -36.16 -12.41
C ASP A 289 -12.64 -35.65 -12.30
N GLY A 290 -12.49 -34.41 -11.80
CA GLY A 290 -11.20 -33.73 -11.73
C GLY A 290 -10.69 -33.17 -13.07
N ARG A 291 -11.47 -33.27 -14.15
CA ARG A 291 -11.19 -32.57 -15.43
C ARG A 291 -12.34 -31.63 -15.79
N ASP A 292 -13.55 -32.16 -15.86
CA ASP A 292 -14.73 -31.37 -16.27
C ASP A 292 -15.33 -30.66 -15.05
N TYR A 293 -15.52 -31.40 -13.96
CA TYR A 293 -15.85 -30.88 -12.64
C TYR A 293 -15.25 -31.76 -11.55
N HIS A 294 -15.13 -31.23 -10.34
CA HIS A 294 -15.15 -32.03 -9.12
C HIS A 294 -16.60 -32.31 -8.73
N PHE A 295 -17.03 -33.56 -8.89
CA PHE A 295 -18.40 -33.99 -8.62
C PHE A 295 -18.57 -34.30 -7.13
N VAL A 296 -19.23 -33.39 -6.41
CA VAL A 296 -19.45 -33.48 -4.98
C VAL A 296 -20.75 -34.22 -4.68
N SER A 297 -20.66 -35.40 -4.08
CA SER A 297 -21.84 -36.23 -3.78
C SER A 297 -22.74 -35.68 -2.67
N SER A 298 -22.18 -34.95 -1.71
CA SER A 298 -22.91 -34.35 -0.59
C SER A 298 -23.15 -32.86 -0.81
N ARG A 299 -24.41 -32.49 -1.10
CA ARG A 299 -24.82 -31.08 -1.19
C ARG A 299 -24.58 -30.34 0.12
N GLU A 300 -24.93 -30.95 1.25
CA GLU A 300 -24.74 -30.37 2.59
C GLU A 300 -23.25 -30.05 2.86
N LYS A 301 -22.34 -30.94 2.47
CA LYS A 301 -20.90 -30.68 2.57
C LYS A 301 -20.48 -29.48 1.74
N MET A 302 -20.94 -29.38 0.49
CA MET A 302 -20.62 -28.23 -0.37
C MET A 302 -21.19 -26.92 0.20
N GLU A 303 -22.41 -26.94 0.74
CA GLU A 303 -23.01 -25.78 1.42
C GLU A 303 -22.19 -25.35 2.65
N LYS A 304 -21.72 -26.31 3.45
CA LYS A 304 -20.82 -26.04 4.58
C LYS A 304 -19.48 -25.46 4.12
N ASP A 305 -18.91 -25.97 3.03
CA ASP A 305 -17.65 -25.45 2.47
C ASP A 305 -17.82 -24.04 1.87
N ILE A 306 -18.99 -23.73 1.28
CA ILE A 306 -19.35 -22.37 0.84
C ILE A 306 -19.46 -21.43 2.03
N GLN A 307 -20.17 -21.83 3.10
CA GLN A 307 -20.28 -21.05 4.34
C GLN A 307 -18.91 -20.85 5.02
N GLY A 308 -18.05 -21.86 4.95
CA GLY A 308 -16.67 -21.83 5.43
C GLY A 308 -15.69 -21.07 4.53
N HIS A 309 -16.17 -20.29 3.56
CA HIS A 309 -15.37 -19.44 2.67
C HIS A 309 -14.30 -20.19 1.84
N LYS A 310 -14.56 -21.46 1.50
CA LYS A 310 -13.66 -22.24 0.62
C LYS A 310 -13.92 -22.00 -0.87
N PHE A 311 -14.97 -21.26 -1.21
CA PHE A 311 -15.35 -20.93 -2.58
C PHE A 311 -15.20 -19.44 -2.85
N ILE A 312 -14.64 -19.10 -4.01
CA ILE A 312 -14.53 -17.70 -4.46
C ILE A 312 -15.85 -17.22 -5.08
N GLU A 313 -16.59 -18.14 -5.68
CA GLU A 313 -17.93 -17.92 -6.21
C GLU A 313 -18.67 -19.25 -6.20
N ALA A 314 -19.95 -19.21 -5.86
CA ALA A 314 -20.85 -20.35 -5.95
C ALA A 314 -22.27 -19.88 -6.27
N GLY A 315 -23.01 -20.72 -7.00
CA GLY A 315 -24.38 -20.45 -7.39
C GLY A 315 -25.17 -21.73 -7.54
N GLN A 316 -26.49 -21.60 -7.64
CA GLN A 316 -27.40 -22.71 -7.89
C GLN A 316 -27.98 -22.60 -9.29
N TYR A 317 -27.92 -23.69 -10.05
CA TYR A 317 -28.52 -23.80 -11.36
C TYR A 317 -29.20 -25.17 -11.51
N ASN A 318 -30.46 -25.18 -11.98
CA ASN A 318 -31.28 -26.39 -12.13
C ASN A 318 -31.26 -27.32 -10.91
N GLY A 319 -31.31 -26.75 -9.70
CA GLY A 319 -31.34 -27.52 -8.44
C GLY A 319 -29.98 -28.03 -7.94
N HIS A 320 -28.90 -27.84 -8.70
CA HIS A 320 -27.55 -28.23 -8.30
C HIS A 320 -26.68 -27.02 -7.99
N LEU A 321 -25.73 -27.19 -7.07
CA LEU A 321 -24.73 -26.18 -6.77
C LEU A 321 -23.57 -26.30 -7.75
N TYR A 322 -23.01 -25.15 -8.10
CA TYR A 322 -21.80 -24.98 -8.88
C TYR A 322 -20.93 -23.97 -8.17
N GLY A 323 -19.61 -24.14 -8.21
CA GLY A 323 -18.71 -23.13 -7.65
C GLY A 323 -17.25 -23.38 -7.94
N THR A 324 -16.47 -22.30 -7.88
CA THR A 324 -15.02 -22.34 -8.04
C THR A 324 -14.39 -22.27 -6.65
N SER A 325 -13.62 -23.29 -6.29
CA SER A 325 -12.98 -23.35 -4.98
C SER A 325 -11.68 -22.52 -4.97
N VAL A 326 -11.33 -21.97 -3.81
CA VAL A 326 -10.02 -21.32 -3.59
C VAL A 326 -8.88 -22.27 -3.93
N GLN A 327 -9.04 -23.55 -3.58
CA GLN A 327 -8.03 -24.59 -3.80
C GLN A 327 -7.80 -24.85 -5.30
N SER A 328 -8.88 -24.95 -6.09
CA SER A 328 -8.80 -25.15 -7.54
C SER A 328 -8.05 -24.00 -8.23
N VAL A 329 -8.25 -22.76 -7.77
CA VAL A 329 -7.52 -21.59 -8.29
C VAL A 329 -6.04 -21.66 -7.89
N ARG A 330 -5.77 -22.00 -6.62
CA ARG A 330 -4.41 -22.10 -6.08
C ARG A 330 -3.57 -23.14 -6.81
N GLU A 331 -4.15 -24.30 -7.14
CA GLU A 331 -3.45 -25.36 -7.88
C GLU A 331 -2.91 -24.90 -9.24
N VAL A 332 -3.69 -24.10 -9.98
CA VAL A 332 -3.24 -23.54 -11.26
C VAL A 332 -2.15 -22.47 -11.04
N ALA A 333 -2.33 -21.61 -10.04
CA ALA A 333 -1.38 -20.55 -9.70
C ALA A 333 0.00 -21.10 -9.29
N GLU A 334 0.02 -22.17 -8.49
CA GLU A 334 1.23 -22.84 -8.01
C GLU A 334 1.95 -23.64 -9.10
N GLN A 335 1.26 -23.98 -10.21
CA GLN A 335 1.90 -24.52 -11.42
C GLN A 335 2.61 -23.45 -12.25
N GLY A 336 2.64 -22.19 -11.80
CA GLY A 336 3.25 -21.08 -12.51
C GLY A 336 2.39 -20.52 -13.65
N LYS A 337 1.09 -20.87 -13.70
CA LYS A 337 0.14 -20.36 -14.70
C LYS A 337 -0.86 -19.39 -14.09
N HIS A 338 -1.15 -18.32 -14.81
CA HIS A 338 -2.24 -17.41 -14.44
C HIS A 338 -3.57 -18.12 -14.63
N CYS A 339 -4.29 -18.35 -13.54
CA CYS A 339 -5.63 -18.93 -13.59
C CYS A 339 -6.62 -17.92 -14.15
N ILE A 340 -7.14 -18.15 -15.37
CA ILE A 340 -8.21 -17.33 -15.96
C ILE A 340 -9.54 -17.73 -15.31
N LEU A 341 -10.26 -16.75 -14.76
CA LEU A 341 -11.49 -16.98 -14.02
C LEU A 341 -12.67 -16.26 -14.68
N ASP A 342 -13.70 -17.02 -15.01
CA ASP A 342 -15.01 -16.49 -15.41
C ASP A 342 -15.94 -16.42 -14.19
N VAL A 343 -15.81 -15.33 -13.43
CA VAL A 343 -16.54 -15.10 -12.18
C VAL A 343 -16.99 -13.63 -12.08
N SER A 344 -17.92 -13.32 -11.19
CA SER A 344 -18.29 -11.93 -10.91
C SER A 344 -17.19 -11.16 -10.17
N ALA A 345 -17.29 -9.82 -10.19
CA ALA A 345 -16.36 -8.94 -9.48
C ALA A 345 -16.29 -9.19 -7.95
N ASN A 346 -17.30 -9.84 -7.37
CA ASN A 346 -17.29 -10.23 -5.96
C ASN A 346 -16.17 -11.22 -5.61
N ALA A 347 -15.73 -12.02 -6.58
CA ALA A 347 -14.65 -12.99 -6.38
C ALA A 347 -13.30 -12.32 -6.10
N VAL A 348 -13.10 -11.06 -6.50
CA VAL A 348 -11.86 -10.30 -6.25
C VAL A 348 -11.56 -10.25 -4.76
N LYS A 349 -12.52 -9.80 -3.94
CA LYS A 349 -12.37 -9.70 -2.48
C LYS A 349 -12.15 -11.07 -1.83
N ARG A 350 -12.79 -12.12 -2.36
CA ARG A 350 -12.62 -13.51 -1.89
C ARG A 350 -11.20 -14.01 -2.15
N LEU A 351 -10.65 -13.75 -3.33
CA LEU A 351 -9.28 -14.12 -3.69
C LEU A 351 -8.23 -13.30 -2.92
N GLN A 352 -8.48 -12.02 -2.67
CA GLN A 352 -7.63 -11.20 -1.80
C GLN A 352 -7.60 -11.75 -0.37
N ALA A 353 -8.77 -12.10 0.20
CA ALA A 353 -8.86 -12.72 1.52
C ALA A 353 -8.15 -14.09 1.59
N ALA A 354 -8.16 -14.83 0.48
CA ALA A 354 -7.43 -16.09 0.31
C ALA A 354 -5.93 -15.92 -0.01
N GLN A 355 -5.42 -14.69 0.01
CA GLN A 355 -4.03 -14.31 -0.28
C GLN A 355 -3.56 -14.72 -1.69
N LEU A 356 -4.47 -14.81 -2.66
CA LEU A 356 -4.14 -15.07 -4.06
C LEU A 356 -3.98 -13.78 -4.89
N GLN A 357 -4.48 -12.65 -4.39
CA GLN A 357 -4.24 -11.30 -4.95
C GLN A 357 -4.44 -11.23 -6.47
N PRO A 358 -5.66 -11.32 -7.00
CA PRO A 358 -5.87 -11.42 -8.44
C PRO A 358 -5.47 -10.14 -9.18
N ILE A 359 -5.25 -10.26 -10.49
CA ILE A 359 -5.21 -9.14 -11.44
C ILE A 359 -6.63 -9.00 -12.00
N ALA A 360 -7.34 -7.97 -11.56
CA ALA A 360 -8.70 -7.69 -12.01
C ALA A 360 -8.70 -6.56 -13.04
N ILE A 361 -9.07 -6.85 -14.29
CA ILE A 361 -9.03 -5.89 -15.39
C ILE A 361 -10.46 -5.61 -15.84
N PHE A 362 -10.86 -4.34 -15.81
CA PHE A 362 -12.15 -3.92 -16.32
C PHE A 362 -12.01 -3.30 -17.71
N ILE A 363 -12.81 -3.78 -18.67
CA ILE A 363 -12.95 -3.21 -20.00
C ILE A 363 -14.06 -2.17 -19.95
N ARG A 364 -13.69 -0.88 -19.98
CA ARG A 364 -14.64 0.22 -19.98
C ARG A 364 -15.07 0.53 -21.42
N PRO A 365 -16.36 0.39 -21.76
CA PRO A 365 -16.86 0.83 -23.05
C PRO A 365 -16.92 2.36 -23.14
N LYS A 366 -16.44 2.93 -24.24
CA LYS A 366 -16.52 4.38 -24.48
C LYS A 366 -17.94 4.85 -24.77
N SER A 367 -18.71 4.03 -25.47
CA SER A 367 -20.08 4.31 -25.87
C SER A 367 -20.82 3.01 -26.23
N LEU A 368 -22.09 3.15 -26.60
CA LEU A 368 -22.88 2.05 -27.16
C LEU A 368 -22.27 1.53 -28.48
N GLU A 369 -21.87 2.44 -29.35
CA GLU A 369 -21.26 2.16 -30.65
C GLU A 369 -19.93 1.43 -30.48
N ASN A 370 -19.14 1.79 -29.46
CA ASN A 370 -17.90 1.09 -29.15
C ASN A 370 -18.13 -0.39 -28.78
N ILE A 371 -19.22 -0.72 -28.08
CA ILE A 371 -19.57 -2.13 -27.81
C ILE A 371 -19.89 -2.88 -29.10
N LEU A 372 -20.60 -2.24 -30.03
CA LEU A 372 -20.90 -2.83 -31.34
C LEU A 372 -19.63 -3.01 -32.17
N GLU A 373 -18.66 -2.10 -32.08
CA GLU A 373 -17.38 -2.25 -32.77
C GLU A 373 -16.53 -3.38 -32.17
N ILE A 374 -16.48 -3.48 -30.83
CA ILE A 374 -15.80 -4.58 -30.11
C ILE A 374 -16.46 -5.93 -30.43
N ASN A 375 -17.79 -5.97 -30.57
CA ASN A 375 -18.52 -7.18 -30.92
C ASN A 375 -19.65 -6.92 -31.93
N LYS A 376 -19.29 -7.05 -33.21
CA LYS A 376 -20.17 -6.83 -34.37
C LYS A 376 -21.34 -7.82 -34.49
N ARG A 377 -21.38 -8.86 -33.64
CA ARG A 377 -22.48 -9.85 -33.63
C ARG A 377 -23.64 -9.43 -32.73
N LEU A 378 -23.46 -8.42 -31.87
CA LEU A 378 -24.50 -7.96 -30.96
C LEU A 378 -25.56 -7.13 -31.70
N THR A 379 -26.81 -7.30 -31.30
CA THR A 379 -27.86 -6.34 -31.65
C THR A 379 -27.70 -5.07 -30.81
N GLU A 380 -28.27 -3.95 -31.28
CA GLU A 380 -28.25 -2.68 -30.54
C GLU A 380 -28.87 -2.80 -29.13
N GLU A 381 -29.94 -3.58 -28.98
CA GLU A 381 -30.57 -3.83 -27.67
C GLU A 381 -29.63 -4.60 -26.73
N GLN A 382 -28.91 -5.61 -27.24
CA GLN A 382 -27.92 -6.36 -26.48
C GLN A 382 -26.72 -5.48 -26.11
N ALA A 383 -26.27 -4.62 -27.02
CA ALA A 383 -25.21 -3.66 -26.76
C ALA A 383 -25.62 -2.69 -25.65
N ARG A 384 -26.85 -2.17 -25.66
CA ARG A 384 -27.36 -1.28 -24.61
C ARG A 384 -27.40 -1.95 -23.25
N LYS A 385 -27.93 -3.17 -23.16
CA LYS A 385 -27.91 -3.98 -21.93
C LYS A 385 -26.49 -4.26 -21.45
N THR A 386 -25.54 -4.39 -22.37
CA THR A 386 -24.12 -4.61 -22.04
C THR A 386 -23.46 -3.33 -21.53
N TYR A 387 -23.77 -2.18 -22.14
CA TYR A 387 -23.33 -0.86 -21.68
C TYR A 387 -23.84 -0.58 -20.27
N GLU A 388 -25.15 -0.74 -20.02
CA GLU A 388 -25.76 -0.52 -18.70
C GLU A 388 -25.13 -1.43 -17.62
N ARG A 389 -24.89 -2.70 -17.95
CA ARG A 389 -24.21 -3.64 -17.05
C ARG A 389 -22.77 -3.22 -16.76
N ALA A 390 -22.03 -2.77 -17.77
CA ALA A 390 -20.66 -2.30 -17.61
C ALA A 390 -20.60 -1.04 -16.75
N THR A 391 -21.47 -0.05 -17.01
CA THR A 391 -21.55 1.18 -16.21
C THR A 391 -21.88 0.88 -14.75
N LYS A 392 -22.84 -0.03 -14.49
CA LYS A 392 -23.18 -0.44 -13.13
C LYS A 392 -22.02 -1.18 -12.45
N LEU A 393 -21.37 -2.09 -13.18
CA LEU A 393 -20.22 -2.85 -12.67
C LEU A 393 -19.06 -1.93 -12.30
N GLU A 394 -18.79 -0.91 -13.12
CA GLU A 394 -17.80 0.11 -12.80
C GLU A 394 -18.18 0.85 -11.52
N GLN A 395 -19.39 1.40 -11.43
CA GLN A 395 -19.87 2.11 -10.26
C GLN A 395 -19.77 1.28 -8.96
N ASP A 396 -20.12 0.00 -9.03
CA ASP A 396 -20.18 -0.88 -7.85
C ASP A 396 -18.81 -1.45 -7.44
N PHE A 397 -17.85 -1.58 -8.38
CA PHE A 397 -16.63 -2.36 -8.17
C PHE A 397 -15.33 -1.67 -8.58
N THR A 398 -15.32 -0.36 -8.89
CA THR A 398 -14.09 0.34 -9.32
C THR A 398 -12.89 0.10 -8.39
N GLU A 399 -13.08 0.10 -7.07
CA GLU A 399 -12.03 -0.17 -6.07
C GLU A 399 -11.41 -1.58 -6.18
N CYS A 400 -12.11 -2.53 -6.81
CA CYS A 400 -11.64 -3.91 -6.96
C CYS A 400 -10.73 -4.07 -8.18
N PHE A 401 -10.70 -3.11 -9.11
CA PHE A 401 -9.94 -3.26 -10.35
C PHE A 401 -8.46 -2.94 -10.11
N SER A 402 -7.60 -3.79 -10.64
CA SER A 402 -6.17 -3.51 -10.77
C SER A 402 -5.88 -2.54 -11.91
N ALA A 403 -6.68 -2.60 -12.99
CA ALA A 403 -6.56 -1.74 -14.14
C ALA A 403 -7.90 -1.55 -14.85
N VAL A 404 -8.04 -0.43 -15.56
CA VAL A 404 -9.15 -0.18 -16.47
C VAL A 404 -8.61 0.03 -17.89
N VAL A 405 -9.21 -0.67 -18.85
CA VAL A 405 -8.82 -0.64 -20.26
C VAL A 405 -9.93 -0.05 -21.10
N GLU A 406 -9.53 0.86 -21.98
CA GLU A 406 -10.37 1.41 -23.05
C GLU A 406 -9.68 1.22 -24.40
N GLY A 407 -10.45 1.03 -25.46
CA GLY A 407 -9.94 0.91 -26.82
C GLY A 407 -11.06 1.08 -27.85
N GLU A 408 -10.69 1.40 -29.08
CA GLU A 408 -11.63 1.56 -30.20
C GLU A 408 -12.04 0.22 -30.80
N SER A 409 -11.13 -0.76 -30.84
CA SER A 409 -11.38 -2.12 -31.36
C SER A 409 -11.06 -3.20 -30.33
N PHE A 410 -11.54 -4.42 -30.60
CA PHE A 410 -11.20 -5.58 -29.77
C PHE A 410 -9.70 -5.84 -29.73
N GLU A 411 -9.01 -5.72 -30.86
CA GLU A 411 -7.58 -5.99 -31.00
C GLU A 411 -6.74 -5.03 -30.16
N GLU A 412 -7.14 -3.75 -30.11
CA GLU A 412 -6.49 -2.75 -29.25
C GLU A 412 -6.68 -3.10 -27.77
N VAL A 413 -7.92 -3.42 -27.36
CA VAL A 413 -8.25 -3.81 -25.98
C VAL A 413 -7.46 -5.07 -25.59
N TYR A 414 -7.43 -6.09 -26.46
CA TYR A 414 -6.72 -7.34 -26.22
C TYR A 414 -5.21 -7.12 -26.06
N HIS A 415 -4.61 -6.29 -26.91
CA HIS A 415 -3.19 -5.95 -26.79
C HIS A 415 -2.88 -5.25 -25.47
N LYS A 416 -3.71 -4.27 -25.07
CA LYS A 416 -3.55 -3.56 -23.79
C LYS A 416 -3.69 -4.50 -22.59
N ILE A 417 -4.67 -5.42 -22.62
CA ILE A 417 -4.85 -6.43 -21.57
C ILE A 417 -3.58 -7.28 -21.43
N LYS A 418 -2.99 -7.74 -22.53
CA LYS A 418 -1.74 -8.52 -22.48
C LYS A 418 -0.59 -7.73 -21.85
N GLY A 419 -0.43 -6.46 -22.22
CA GLY A 419 0.57 -5.58 -21.62
C GLY A 419 0.37 -5.43 -20.11
N ILE A 420 -0.85 -5.15 -19.67
CA ILE A 420 -1.19 -5.02 -18.25
C ILE A 420 -0.92 -6.31 -17.47
N ILE A 421 -1.28 -7.47 -18.04
CA ILE A 421 -0.99 -8.75 -17.40
C ILE A 421 0.52 -8.90 -17.23
N GLU A 422 1.31 -8.70 -18.29
CA GLU A 422 2.77 -8.82 -18.22
C GLU A 422 3.37 -7.87 -17.18
N ASP A 423 2.97 -6.60 -17.17
CA ASP A 423 3.44 -5.57 -16.22
C ASP A 423 3.12 -5.92 -14.76
N LEU A 424 1.99 -6.60 -14.52
CA LEU A 424 1.51 -6.95 -13.18
C LEU A 424 1.85 -8.39 -12.73
N SER A 425 2.55 -9.17 -13.57
CA SER A 425 2.87 -10.58 -13.32
C SER A 425 4.20 -10.81 -12.61
N GLY A 426 4.96 -9.75 -12.34
CA GLY A 426 6.22 -9.86 -11.60
C GLY A 426 6.07 -10.49 -10.20
N PRO A 427 7.17 -11.03 -9.63
CA PRO A 427 7.15 -11.64 -8.30
C PRO A 427 6.91 -10.60 -7.19
N TYR A 428 7.01 -9.32 -7.51
CA TYR A 428 6.89 -8.19 -6.62
C TYR A 428 5.62 -7.41 -6.94
N ILE A 429 4.67 -7.38 -6.01
CA ILE A 429 3.31 -6.90 -6.26
C ILE A 429 2.86 -5.88 -5.24
N TRP A 430 1.95 -5.01 -5.66
CA TRP A 430 1.31 -4.01 -4.81
C TRP A 430 -0.03 -4.52 -4.31
N VAL A 431 -0.18 -4.66 -2.99
CA VAL A 431 -1.43 -5.10 -2.36
C VAL A 431 -1.99 -4.01 -1.46
N PRO A 432 -3.33 -3.93 -1.30
CA PRO A 432 -3.94 -2.99 -0.37
C PRO A 432 -3.38 -3.14 1.06
N SER A 433 -3.01 -2.01 1.67
CA SER A 433 -2.61 -1.94 3.06
C SER A 433 -3.85 -1.94 3.97
N ARG A 434 -3.70 -2.45 5.19
CA ARG A 434 -4.72 -2.30 6.24
C ARG A 434 -4.73 -0.88 6.84
N GLU A 435 -3.69 -0.09 6.58
CA GLU A 435 -3.58 1.28 7.04
C GLU A 435 -4.43 2.21 6.16
N ARG A 436 -5.34 2.97 6.78
CA ARG A 436 -6.16 3.96 6.07
C ARG A 436 -5.37 5.27 5.92
N LEU A 437 -5.50 5.89 4.74
CA LEU A 437 -5.00 7.24 4.43
C LEU A 437 -5.69 8.31 5.26
#